data_AF-A0A535FNX9-F1
#
_entry.id   AF-A0A535FNX9-F1
#
_cell.length_a   1.000
_cell.length_b   1.000
_cell.length_c   1.000
_cell.angle_alpha   90.00
_cell.angle_beta   90.00
_cell.angle_gamma   90.00
#
_symmetry.space_group_name_H-M   'P 1'
#
loop_
_entity.id
_entity.type
_entity.pdbx_description
1 polymer ?
#
loop_
_entity_poly.entity_id
_entity_poly.type
_entity_poly.pdbx_seq_one_letter_code
_entity_poly.pdbx_strand_id
1 'polypeptide(L)'
;MSALIILGNTNQFTFANSIIAAYSKAVELFKEPVQNIFVIHTADSYKILHGIDDTDQPPHVTSSTSPVKWMNYLQENNVDIKILVHRTVELDTTSQSIEDFVQYIEYIINGSLSRTSNIIVDLTNSTTTYKNLLSNVAYILDLQHQYAIDTIVLFKRAEKRGFLPLDLLQAAYTRLPESTQLDNITYLNLTEMVRYKKIIQKHTEKYIQINGVESDKRFFEDNLTHAVQLKLQGDQKQDNAIYRIASSAISASIEDLITLLLEKFILANTPTRETKMTFGDKLGLIQSRMEGRTPSDFDFEFFRRFNDFMRYLRNSTTHKGPILTKEERFKADLSVKMSFPFIEFYTDIIYPILSSGDYIEPPKKIIKLSASDGTSGGIYYFGLDGDNTGIKLEEMFLSERDEKKFKNMSKSVTSAIDAVGKYIKTNLRESAIIFAAGDDILFKAEFNEPALHEIQEIYKEKTSGLTCSIGYGKSFREVYLALKLAKMEPGKNSIVGVELT
;
A
#
# COMPACT_ATOMS: atom_id res chain seq x y z
N MET A 1 -2.95 -4.31 25.35
CA MET A 1 -2.65 -5.62 24.76
C MET A 1 -1.18 -5.60 24.38
N SER A 2 -0.37 -6.36 25.11
CA SER A 2 1.06 -6.46 24.86
C SER A 2 1.38 -7.74 24.11
N ALA A 3 2.35 -7.65 23.21
CA ALA A 3 2.79 -8.76 22.38
C ALA A 3 4.32 -8.84 22.36
N LEU A 4 4.85 -10.03 22.11
CA LEU A 4 6.28 -10.26 21.93
C LEU A 4 6.50 -10.80 20.52
N ILE A 5 7.43 -10.21 19.78
CA ILE A 5 7.99 -10.76 18.55
C ILE A 5 9.37 -11.30 18.89
N ILE A 6 9.59 -12.58 18.63
CA ILE A 6 10.85 -13.27 18.93
C ILE A 6 11.21 -14.25 17.81
N LEU A 7 12.51 -14.43 17.57
CA LEU A 7 13.01 -15.41 16.62
C LEU A 7 13.20 -16.78 17.29
N GLY A 8 12.99 -17.86 16.56
CA GLY A 8 13.31 -19.21 16.99
C GLY A 8 14.83 -19.41 17.17
N ASN A 9 15.22 -20.39 17.98
CA ASN A 9 16.62 -20.73 18.19
C ASN A 9 16.80 -22.23 18.37
N THR A 10 17.83 -22.80 17.76
CA THR A 10 18.18 -24.21 17.95
C THR A 10 18.68 -24.49 19.38
N ASN A 11 19.17 -23.46 20.08
CA ASN A 11 19.48 -23.54 21.50
C ASN A 11 18.24 -23.24 22.36
N GLN A 12 17.63 -24.30 22.90
CA GLN A 12 16.45 -24.22 23.76
C GLN A 12 16.64 -23.37 25.03
N PHE A 13 17.87 -23.28 25.56
CA PHE A 13 18.13 -22.48 26.76
C PHE A 13 18.06 -21.00 26.42
N THR A 14 18.72 -20.59 25.34
CA THR A 14 18.69 -19.20 24.86
C THR A 14 17.27 -18.77 24.54
N PHE A 15 16.53 -19.61 23.81
CA PHE A 15 15.14 -19.36 23.43
C PHE A 15 14.22 -19.12 24.64
N ALA A 16 14.27 -20.02 25.63
CA ALA A 16 13.40 -19.92 26.79
C ALA A 16 13.79 -18.74 27.70
N ASN A 17 15.09 -18.58 27.95
CA ASN A 17 15.62 -17.48 28.76
C ASN A 17 15.22 -16.11 28.21
N SER A 18 15.26 -15.90 26.88
CA SER A 18 14.82 -14.65 26.25
C SER A 18 13.32 -14.42 26.37
N ILE A 19 12.49 -15.47 26.28
CA ILE A 19 11.04 -15.33 26.48
C ILE A 19 10.75 -14.90 27.91
N ILE A 20 11.39 -15.53 28.91
CA ILE A 20 11.21 -15.17 30.32
C ILE A 20 11.66 -13.73 30.59
N ALA A 21 12.83 -13.35 30.06
CA ALA A 21 13.34 -11.99 30.19
C ALA A 21 12.38 -10.95 29.58
N ALA A 22 11.93 -11.20 28.34
CA ALA A 22 11.00 -10.34 27.62
C ALA A 22 9.63 -10.25 28.30
N TYR A 23 9.09 -11.38 28.76
CA TYR A 23 7.80 -11.44 29.45
C TYR A 23 7.83 -10.62 30.75
N SER A 24 8.89 -10.78 31.54
CA SER A 24 9.07 -9.99 32.75
C SER A 24 9.25 -8.49 32.45
N LYS A 25 10.01 -8.16 31.40
CA LYS A 25 10.20 -6.76 30.96
C LYS A 25 8.89 -6.13 30.48
N ALA A 26 8.01 -6.88 29.82
CA ALA A 26 6.68 -6.40 29.43
C ALA A 26 5.83 -6.02 30.65
N VAL A 27 5.82 -6.86 31.68
CA VAL A 27 5.10 -6.56 32.94
C VAL A 27 5.66 -5.30 33.61
N GLU A 28 6.99 -5.13 33.60
CA GLU A 28 7.65 -3.93 34.12
C GLU A 28 7.23 -2.66 33.39
N LEU A 29 7.29 -2.66 32.05
CA LEU A 29 7.06 -1.50 31.19
C LEU A 29 5.58 -1.15 31.06
N PHE A 30 4.74 -2.14 30.79
CA PHE A 30 3.36 -1.93 30.36
C PHE A 30 2.33 -2.20 31.46
N LYS A 31 2.78 -2.73 32.61
CA LYS A 31 1.91 -3.16 33.71
C LYS A 31 0.87 -4.22 33.32
N GLU A 32 1.08 -4.90 32.18
CA GLU A 32 0.26 -6.00 31.69
C GLU A 32 1.15 -7.16 31.20
N PRO A 33 0.75 -8.43 31.43
CA PRO A 33 1.47 -9.59 30.88
C PRO A 33 1.31 -9.67 29.37
N VAL A 34 2.29 -10.28 28.70
CA VAL A 34 2.25 -10.54 27.26
C VAL A 34 1.08 -11.47 26.94
N GLN A 35 0.24 -11.07 26.00
CA GLN A 35 -0.95 -11.83 25.58
C GLN A 35 -0.67 -12.76 24.41
N ASN A 36 0.25 -12.39 23.52
CA ASN A 36 0.66 -13.19 22.37
C ASN A 36 2.18 -13.13 22.19
N ILE A 37 2.82 -14.28 22.01
CA ILE A 37 4.24 -14.41 21.70
C ILE A 37 4.35 -14.97 20.28
N PHE A 38 4.64 -14.10 19.31
CA PHE A 38 4.86 -14.49 17.92
C PHE A 38 6.29 -14.97 17.74
N VAL A 39 6.43 -16.26 17.43
CA VAL A 39 7.72 -16.92 17.25
C VAL A 39 7.96 -17.20 15.78
N ILE A 40 9.00 -16.57 15.22
CA ILE A 40 9.38 -16.73 13.81
C ILE A 40 10.56 -17.69 13.73
N HIS A 41 10.33 -18.86 13.14
CA HIS A 41 11.29 -19.94 13.08
C HIS A 41 11.95 -20.05 11.70
N THR A 42 13.22 -20.46 11.70
CA THR A 42 13.76 -21.30 10.62
C THR A 42 13.25 -22.74 10.77
N ALA A 43 13.21 -23.51 9.70
CA ALA A 43 12.83 -24.92 9.70
C ALA A 43 13.63 -25.70 10.75
N ASP A 44 14.94 -25.49 10.82
CA ASP A 44 15.82 -26.14 11.81
C ASP A 44 15.45 -25.76 13.24
N SER A 45 15.22 -24.47 13.51
CA SER A 45 14.85 -24.03 14.85
C SER A 45 13.49 -24.58 15.28
N TYR A 46 12.54 -24.70 14.35
CA TYR A 46 11.23 -25.28 14.62
C TYR A 46 11.36 -26.77 14.94
N LYS A 47 12.06 -27.52 14.09
CA LYS A 47 12.30 -28.96 14.25
C LYS A 47 12.96 -29.26 15.60
N ILE A 48 14.06 -28.59 15.92
CA ILE A 48 14.84 -28.83 17.13
C ILE A 48 14.04 -28.48 18.40
N LEU A 49 13.33 -27.34 18.40
CA LEU A 49 12.53 -26.94 19.57
C LEU A 49 11.32 -27.85 19.81
N HIS A 50 10.81 -28.51 18.77
CA HIS A 50 9.66 -29.42 18.86
C HIS A 50 10.06 -30.90 18.86
N GLY A 51 11.36 -31.23 18.81
CA GLY A 51 11.85 -32.61 18.82
C GLY A 51 11.41 -33.42 17.60
N ILE A 52 11.32 -32.80 16.43
CA ILE A 52 10.97 -33.45 15.17
C ILE A 52 12.25 -33.97 14.51
N ASP A 53 12.43 -35.30 14.48
CA ASP A 53 13.57 -35.95 13.81
C ASP A 53 13.37 -36.04 12.28
N ASP A 54 14.48 -35.98 11.52
CA ASP A 54 14.55 -36.00 10.04
C ASP A 54 14.19 -37.36 9.38
N THR A 55 13.48 -38.24 10.09
CA THR A 55 12.93 -39.44 9.46
C THR A 55 11.60 -39.08 8.80
N ASP A 56 11.50 -39.26 7.48
CA ASP A 56 10.31 -39.07 6.61
C ASP A 56 9.10 -39.97 6.96
N GLN A 57 8.83 -40.22 8.24
CA GLN A 57 7.61 -40.86 8.69
C GLN A 57 6.73 -39.86 9.45
N PRO A 58 5.43 -39.77 9.12
CA PRO A 58 4.52 -38.91 9.87
C PRO A 58 4.51 -39.35 11.33
N PRO A 59 4.49 -38.40 12.30
CA PRO A 59 4.50 -38.76 13.70
C PRO A 59 3.23 -39.55 14.01
N HIS A 60 3.40 -40.84 14.29
CA HIS A 60 2.40 -41.56 15.06
C HIS A 60 2.26 -40.83 16.39
N VAL A 61 1.12 -40.17 16.58
CA VAL A 61 0.68 -39.59 17.85
C VAL A 61 0.62 -40.73 18.86
N THR A 62 1.75 -40.97 19.51
CA THR A 62 1.84 -41.77 20.73
C THR A 62 2.01 -40.78 21.85
N SER A 63 0.94 -40.67 22.63
CA SER A 63 0.79 -39.82 23.80
C SER A 63 1.75 -40.23 24.91
N SER A 64 3.04 -39.86 24.83
CA SER A 64 3.95 -39.89 25.99
C SER A 64 5.31 -39.20 25.77
N THR A 65 5.45 -38.20 24.90
CA THR A 65 6.67 -37.38 24.87
C THR A 65 6.59 -36.34 25.99
N SER A 66 7.45 -36.50 27.00
CA SER A 66 7.69 -35.50 28.05
C SER A 66 7.78 -34.11 27.43
N PRO A 67 7.19 -33.05 28.02
CA PRO A 67 7.28 -31.70 27.47
C PRO A 67 8.76 -31.36 27.23
N VAL A 68 9.06 -30.80 26.06
CA VAL A 68 10.42 -30.38 25.72
C VAL A 68 10.91 -29.46 26.84
N LYS A 69 12.11 -29.69 27.38
CA LYS A 69 12.58 -29.12 28.67
C LYS A 69 12.37 -27.60 28.80
N TRP A 70 12.42 -26.85 27.69
CA TRP A 70 12.16 -25.41 27.68
C TRP A 70 10.70 -25.04 27.97
N MET A 71 9.73 -25.84 27.56
CA MET A 71 8.31 -25.64 27.82
C MET A 71 8.00 -25.72 29.32
N ASN A 72 8.55 -26.72 30.01
CA ASN A 72 8.45 -26.84 31.47
C ASN A 72 9.03 -25.61 32.16
N TYR A 73 10.21 -25.17 31.72
CA TYR A 73 10.85 -23.99 32.28
C TYR A 73 10.02 -22.70 32.06
N LEU A 74 9.31 -22.56 30.94
CA LEU A 74 8.37 -21.45 30.74
C LEU A 74 7.19 -21.51 31.72
N GLN A 75 6.60 -22.69 31.89
CA GLN A 75 5.47 -22.90 32.81
C GLN A 75 5.86 -22.67 34.27
N GLU A 76 7.03 -23.13 34.69
CA GLU A 76 7.61 -22.87 36.03
C GLU A 76 7.77 -21.37 36.32
N ASN A 77 7.90 -20.54 35.27
CA ASN A 77 8.00 -19.09 35.35
C ASN A 77 6.68 -18.38 34.97
N ASN A 78 5.54 -19.08 35.05
CA ASN A 78 4.19 -18.55 34.80
C ASN A 78 3.94 -17.99 33.38
N VAL A 79 4.63 -18.53 32.38
CA VAL A 79 4.34 -18.24 30.97
C VAL A 79 3.53 -19.40 30.39
N ASP A 80 2.27 -19.12 30.01
CA ASP A 80 1.41 -20.11 29.37
C ASP A 80 1.91 -20.40 27.94
N ILE A 81 2.10 -21.67 27.60
CA ILE A 81 2.57 -22.08 26.29
C ILE A 81 1.54 -21.75 25.19
N LYS A 82 0.25 -21.69 25.55
CA LYS A 82 -0.84 -21.45 24.59
C LYS A 82 -0.80 -20.07 23.94
N ILE A 83 -0.06 -19.12 24.51
CA ILE A 83 0.07 -17.78 23.95
C ILE A 83 1.16 -17.71 22.86
N LEU A 84 1.92 -18.79 22.64
CA LEU A 84 2.92 -18.85 21.58
C LEU A 84 2.25 -19.14 20.23
N VAL A 85 2.49 -18.25 19.27
CA VAL A 85 2.04 -18.37 17.88
C VAL A 85 3.27 -18.63 17.02
N HIS A 86 3.42 -19.86 16.55
CA HIS A 86 4.58 -20.29 15.79
C HIS A 86 4.35 -20.12 14.27
N ARG A 87 5.35 -19.57 13.57
CA ARG A 87 5.39 -19.58 12.10
C ARG A 87 6.80 -19.81 11.59
N THR A 88 6.93 -20.66 10.59
CA THR A 88 8.21 -20.89 9.89
C THR A 88 8.28 -19.96 8.67
N VAL A 89 9.39 -19.24 8.53
CA VAL A 89 9.68 -18.36 7.39
C VAL A 89 11.14 -18.57 7.00
N GLU A 90 11.38 -19.05 5.78
CA GLU A 90 12.73 -19.25 5.25
C GLU A 90 13.21 -17.99 4.53
N LEU A 91 14.42 -17.53 4.88
CA LEU A 91 15.09 -16.42 4.21
C LEU A 91 16.13 -16.98 3.23
N ASP A 92 16.00 -16.59 1.97
CA ASP A 92 16.97 -16.86 0.92
C ASP A 92 17.45 -15.54 0.28
N THR A 93 18.17 -15.61 -0.84
CA THR A 93 18.67 -14.42 -1.54
C THR A 93 17.61 -13.74 -2.44
N THR A 94 16.40 -14.27 -2.50
CA THR A 94 15.33 -13.74 -3.36
C THR A 94 14.58 -12.60 -2.67
N SER A 95 13.99 -11.70 -3.47
CA SER A 95 13.15 -10.64 -2.93
C SER A 95 11.85 -11.17 -2.32
N GLN A 96 11.38 -12.35 -2.76
CA GLN A 96 10.12 -12.94 -2.28
C GLN A 96 10.22 -13.39 -0.81
N SER A 97 11.32 -14.01 -0.40
CA SER A 97 11.48 -14.46 1.00
C SER A 97 11.53 -13.28 1.99
N ILE A 98 12.13 -12.16 1.57
CA ILE A 98 12.10 -10.91 2.34
C ILE A 98 10.67 -10.37 2.41
N GLU A 99 9.94 -10.37 1.30
CA GLU A 99 8.56 -9.91 1.24
C GLU A 99 7.65 -10.74 2.17
N ASP A 100 7.74 -12.07 2.12
CA ASP A 100 6.96 -12.97 2.97
C ASP A 100 7.23 -12.73 4.47
N PHE A 101 8.50 -12.48 4.81
CA PHE A 101 8.90 -12.11 6.17
C PHE A 101 8.28 -10.78 6.61
N VAL A 102 8.40 -9.74 5.78
CA VAL A 102 7.85 -8.40 6.07
C VAL A 102 6.34 -8.44 6.18
N GLN A 103 5.65 -9.09 5.23
CA GLN A 103 4.19 -9.24 5.25
C GLN A 103 3.71 -9.95 6.52
N TYR A 104 4.46 -10.93 7.04
CA TYR A 104 4.08 -11.57 8.29
C TYR A 104 4.25 -10.63 9.50
N ILE A 105 5.33 -9.86 9.55
CA ILE A 105 5.51 -8.85 10.60
C ILE A 105 4.40 -7.81 10.53
N GLU A 106 4.04 -7.33 9.34
CA GLU A 106 2.91 -6.42 9.13
C GLU A 106 1.59 -7.06 9.55
N TYR A 107 1.35 -8.33 9.26
CA TYR A 107 0.17 -9.06 9.73
C TYR A 107 0.10 -9.10 11.26
N ILE A 108 1.22 -9.38 11.94
CA ILE A 108 1.29 -9.38 13.41
C ILE A 108 0.93 -7.99 13.94
N ILE A 109 1.54 -6.97 13.36
CA ILE A 109 1.36 -5.57 13.75
C ILE A 109 -0.09 -5.17 13.52
N ASN A 110 -0.62 -5.28 12.30
CA ASN A 110 -1.98 -4.91 11.94
C ASN A 110 -3.05 -5.74 12.66
N GLY A 111 -2.79 -7.03 12.90
CA GLY A 111 -3.70 -7.92 13.63
C GLY A 111 -3.69 -7.70 15.14
N SER A 112 -2.58 -7.24 15.71
CA SER A 112 -2.44 -6.93 17.14
C SER A 112 -2.76 -5.45 17.47
N LEU A 113 -2.94 -4.59 16.46
CA LEU A 113 -3.07 -3.15 16.59
C LEU A 113 -4.52 -2.64 16.53
N SER A 114 -5.11 -2.46 17.71
CA SER A 114 -5.94 -1.26 17.93
C SER A 114 -5.07 -0.13 18.48
N ARG A 115 -4.43 0.63 17.59
CA ARG A 115 -3.87 2.00 17.74
C ARG A 115 -2.80 2.32 18.80
N THR A 116 -2.43 1.44 19.72
CA THR A 116 -1.24 1.60 20.58
C THR A 116 -0.77 0.21 21.04
N SER A 117 0.20 -0.39 20.35
CA SER A 117 0.63 -1.74 20.69
C SER A 117 1.86 -1.73 21.58
N ASN A 118 1.71 -2.29 22.77
CA ASN A 118 2.79 -2.58 23.72
C ASN A 118 3.60 -3.79 23.21
N ILE A 119 4.33 -3.63 22.09
CA ILE A 119 5.09 -4.69 21.45
C ILE A 119 6.53 -4.67 21.94
N ILE A 120 7.04 -5.81 22.38
CA ILE A 120 8.47 -6.03 22.57
C ILE A 120 9.01 -6.81 21.38
N VAL A 121 10.18 -6.41 20.88
CA VAL A 121 10.95 -7.17 19.89
C VAL A 121 12.21 -7.69 20.57
N ASP A 122 12.36 -9.02 20.67
CA ASP A 122 13.59 -9.66 21.14
C ASP A 122 14.50 -10.00 19.96
N LEU A 123 15.74 -9.52 20.04
CA LEU A 123 16.79 -9.74 19.03
C LEU A 123 17.90 -10.68 19.55
N THR A 124 17.61 -11.47 20.59
CA THR A 124 18.58 -12.41 21.17
C THR A 124 18.79 -13.63 20.25
N ASN A 125 17.73 -14.08 19.60
CA ASN A 125 17.67 -15.40 18.97
C ASN A 125 17.97 -15.43 17.46
N SER A 126 18.13 -16.64 16.92
CA SER A 126 18.40 -16.94 15.50
C SER A 126 19.76 -16.48 14.97
N THR A 127 19.95 -16.63 13.67
CA THR A 127 21.16 -16.27 12.93
C THR A 127 21.28 -14.76 12.75
N THR A 128 22.48 -14.29 12.40
CA THR A 128 22.75 -12.86 12.14
C THR A 128 21.83 -12.28 11.08
N THR A 129 21.51 -13.05 10.03
CA THR A 129 20.65 -12.60 8.93
C THR A 129 19.24 -12.26 9.41
N TYR A 130 18.60 -13.17 10.15
CA TYR A 130 17.24 -12.95 10.68
C TYR A 130 17.21 -11.79 11.69
N LYS A 131 18.22 -11.70 12.57
CA LYS A 131 18.34 -10.60 13.54
C LYS A 131 18.46 -9.25 12.85
N ASN A 132 19.31 -9.15 11.83
CA ASN A 132 19.49 -7.92 11.06
C ASN A 132 18.21 -7.54 10.34
N LEU A 133 17.53 -8.50 9.70
CA LEU A 133 16.26 -8.23 9.00
C LEU A 133 15.19 -7.78 9.98
N LEU A 134 15.00 -8.49 11.10
CA LEU A 134 14.01 -8.11 12.13
C LEU A 134 14.31 -6.73 12.72
N SER A 135 15.58 -6.41 12.98
CA SER A 135 16.00 -5.08 13.48
C SER A 135 15.69 -3.98 12.46
N ASN A 136 15.96 -4.21 11.16
CA ASN A 136 15.65 -3.26 10.10
C ASN A 136 14.13 -3.04 9.95
N VAL A 137 13.35 -4.13 9.96
CA VAL A 137 11.88 -4.06 9.87
C VAL A 137 11.30 -3.36 11.10
N ALA A 138 11.80 -3.68 12.30
CA ALA A 138 11.39 -3.03 13.54
C ALA A 138 11.68 -1.52 13.50
N TYR A 139 12.81 -1.09 12.95
CA TYR A 139 13.10 0.33 12.72
C TYR A 139 12.15 0.98 11.71
N ILE A 140 11.91 0.34 10.55
CA ILE A 140 11.01 0.86 9.50
C ILE A 140 9.57 1.03 10.02
N LEU A 141 9.13 0.11 10.88
CA LEU A 141 7.77 0.07 11.43
C LEU A 141 7.66 0.78 12.79
N ASP A 142 8.68 1.53 13.21
CA ASP A 142 8.72 2.31 14.46
C ASP A 142 8.42 1.49 15.73
N LEU A 143 8.98 0.28 15.82
CA LEU A 143 8.90 -0.56 17.01
C LEU A 143 9.99 -0.15 18.02
N GLN A 144 9.60 0.65 19.02
CA GLN A 144 10.53 1.34 19.93
C GLN A 144 11.14 0.46 21.04
N HIS A 145 10.52 -0.68 21.34
CA HIS A 145 10.88 -1.56 22.47
C HIS A 145 11.66 -2.78 21.98
N GLN A 146 12.85 -2.53 21.45
CA GLN A 146 13.79 -3.56 21.02
C GLN A 146 14.77 -3.90 22.16
N TYR A 147 14.93 -5.20 22.43
CA TYR A 147 15.75 -5.70 23.54
C TYR A 147 16.59 -6.91 23.11
N ALA A 148 17.65 -7.18 23.87
CA ALA A 148 18.42 -8.40 23.75
C ALA A 148 19.05 -8.78 25.09
N ILE A 149 19.43 -10.06 25.25
CA ILE A 149 20.28 -10.47 26.36
C ILE A 149 21.74 -10.06 26.07
N ASP A 150 22.28 -9.15 26.87
CA ASP A 150 23.69 -8.80 26.87
C ASP A 150 24.50 -9.95 27.46
N THR A 151 25.13 -10.71 26.57
CA THR A 151 25.96 -11.86 26.95
C THR A 151 27.17 -11.50 27.82
N ILE A 152 27.73 -10.30 27.69
CA ILE A 152 28.86 -9.85 28.52
C ILE A 152 28.38 -9.62 29.95
N VAL A 153 27.23 -8.96 30.12
CA VAL A 153 26.61 -8.78 31.44
C VAL A 153 26.21 -10.12 32.04
N LEU A 154 25.65 -11.01 31.22
CA LEU A 154 25.24 -12.35 31.64
C LEU A 154 26.43 -13.19 32.12
N PHE A 155 27.51 -13.27 31.34
CA PHE A 155 28.68 -14.10 31.68
C PHE A 155 29.47 -13.59 32.88
N LYS A 156 29.39 -12.28 33.21
CA LYS A 156 29.94 -11.75 34.46
C LYS A 156 29.19 -12.22 35.70
N ARG A 157 27.93 -12.65 35.56
CA ARG A 157 27.03 -12.96 36.68
C ARG A 157 26.62 -14.43 36.75
N ALA A 158 26.74 -15.17 35.64
CA ALA A 158 26.37 -16.57 35.55
C ALA A 158 27.60 -17.45 35.25
N GLU A 159 27.97 -18.30 36.22
CA GLU A 159 29.02 -19.32 36.05
C GLU A 159 28.52 -20.54 35.25
N LYS A 160 27.20 -20.75 35.17
CA LYS A 160 26.58 -21.92 34.54
C LYS A 160 25.86 -21.55 33.26
N ARG A 161 25.96 -22.43 32.26
CA ARG A 161 25.14 -22.42 31.04
C ARG A 161 23.87 -23.23 31.29
N GLY A 162 22.73 -22.79 30.75
CA GLY A 162 21.46 -23.51 30.86
C GLY A 162 20.26 -22.58 31.05
N PHE A 163 19.20 -23.10 31.66
CA PHE A 163 18.09 -22.29 32.15
C PHE A 163 18.53 -21.46 33.35
N LEU A 164 18.25 -20.16 33.32
CA LEU A 164 18.79 -19.21 34.30
C LEU A 164 17.67 -18.66 35.20
N PRO A 165 17.95 -18.27 36.45
CA PRO A 165 16.95 -17.63 37.29
C PRO A 165 16.61 -16.22 36.76
N LEU A 166 15.37 -15.78 37.04
CA LEU A 166 14.79 -14.56 36.49
C LEU A 166 15.58 -13.29 36.84
N ASP A 167 16.15 -13.21 38.05
CA ASP A 167 16.95 -12.08 38.51
C ASP A 167 18.21 -11.86 37.65
N LEU A 168 18.88 -12.94 37.26
CA LEU A 168 20.02 -12.88 36.34
C LEU A 168 19.60 -12.46 34.93
N LEU A 169 18.45 -12.96 34.45
CA LEU A 169 17.91 -12.61 33.14
C LEU A 169 17.51 -11.14 33.07
N GLN A 170 16.78 -10.63 34.06
CA GLN A 170 16.38 -9.22 34.15
C GLN A 170 17.59 -8.29 34.14
N ALA A 171 18.66 -8.66 34.84
CA ALA A 171 19.88 -7.86 34.91
C ALA A 171 20.65 -7.81 33.59
N ALA A 172 20.53 -8.84 32.74
CA ALA A 172 21.22 -8.94 31.46
C ALA A 172 20.33 -8.54 30.26
N TYR A 173 19.03 -8.37 30.45
CA TYR A 173 18.10 -8.02 29.38
C TYR A 173 18.05 -6.50 29.17
N THR A 174 18.81 -6.04 28.18
CA THR A 174 19.06 -4.62 27.94
C THR A 174 18.23 -4.10 26.77
N ARG A 175 17.77 -2.86 26.89
CA ARG A 175 17.15 -2.14 25.78
C ARG A 175 18.26 -1.80 24.78
N LEU A 176 18.03 -2.09 23.50
CA LEU A 176 18.93 -1.65 22.46
C LEU A 176 18.82 -0.13 22.27
N PRO A 177 19.85 0.53 21.72
CA PRO A 177 19.78 1.94 21.38
C PRO A 177 18.54 2.23 20.54
N GLU A 178 17.89 3.36 20.85
CA GLU A 178 16.67 3.77 20.16
C GLU A 178 17.00 4.04 18.68
N SER A 179 16.53 3.16 17.79
CA SER A 179 16.89 3.21 16.37
C SER A 179 16.40 4.46 15.66
N THR A 180 15.33 5.11 16.15
CA THR A 180 14.85 6.42 15.64
C THR A 180 15.87 7.53 15.88
N GLN A 181 16.81 7.37 16.82
CA GLN A 181 17.91 8.33 16.99
C GLN A 181 18.86 8.32 15.79
N LEU A 182 18.89 7.25 14.98
CA LEU A 182 19.61 7.25 13.71
C LEU A 182 19.04 8.31 12.76
N ASP A 183 17.74 8.58 12.78
CA ASP A 183 17.15 9.64 11.96
C ASP A 183 17.68 11.02 12.35
N ASN A 184 18.01 11.21 13.63
CA ASN A 184 18.59 12.45 14.16
C ASN A 184 20.11 12.56 13.90
N ILE A 185 20.82 11.42 13.85
CA ILE A 185 22.29 11.36 13.70
C ILE A 185 22.72 11.30 12.23
N THR A 186 22.03 10.49 11.42
CA THR A 186 22.31 10.24 10.01
C THR A 186 21.20 10.79 9.12
N TYR A 187 20.70 11.98 9.42
CA TYR A 187 19.59 12.60 8.68
C TYR A 187 19.79 12.74 7.15
N LEU A 188 21.05 12.76 6.67
CA LEU A 188 21.41 12.78 5.23
C LEU A 188 21.53 11.38 4.59
N ASN A 189 21.44 10.30 5.38
CA ASN A 189 21.53 8.88 5.00
C ASN A 189 20.57 8.08 5.94
N LEU A 190 19.39 7.58 5.55
CA LEU A 190 19.39 6.21 5.01
C LEU A 190 18.06 5.69 4.44
N THR A 191 16.91 6.36 4.61
CA THR A 191 15.65 5.86 3.99
C THR A 191 15.06 6.85 3.01
N GLU A 192 14.87 8.11 3.41
CA GLU A 192 14.26 9.13 2.55
C GLU A 192 15.16 9.50 1.36
N MET A 193 16.46 9.76 1.58
CA MET A 193 17.42 10.02 0.48
C MET A 193 17.61 8.80 -0.43
N VAL A 194 17.59 7.57 0.10
CA VAL A 194 17.69 6.35 -0.72
C VAL A 194 16.45 6.17 -1.58
N ARG A 195 15.26 6.43 -1.02
CA ARG A 195 13.99 6.46 -1.77
C ARG A 195 14.03 7.52 -2.87
N TYR A 196 14.42 8.75 -2.56
CA TYR A 196 14.53 9.81 -3.57
C TYR A 196 15.58 9.49 -4.63
N LYS A 197 16.74 8.91 -4.29
CA LYS A 197 17.72 8.48 -5.30
C LYS A 197 17.13 7.49 -6.29
N LYS A 198 16.37 6.49 -5.83
CA LYS A 198 15.68 5.54 -6.73
C LYS A 198 14.64 6.23 -7.61
N ILE A 199 13.87 7.15 -7.04
CA ILE A 199 12.87 7.94 -7.79
C ILE A 199 13.55 8.82 -8.84
N ILE A 200 14.57 9.58 -8.43
CA ILE A 200 15.37 10.44 -9.32
C ILE A 200 16.00 9.62 -10.44
N GLN A 201 16.57 8.45 -10.14
CA GLN A 201 17.12 7.57 -11.16
C GLN A 201 16.05 7.16 -12.19
N LYS A 202 14.88 6.68 -11.74
CA LYS A 202 13.74 6.34 -12.62
C LYS A 202 13.36 7.51 -13.53
N HIS A 203 13.26 8.72 -13.00
CA HIS A 203 12.91 9.90 -13.80
C HIS A 203 14.05 10.37 -14.72
N THR A 204 15.30 10.21 -14.30
CA THR A 204 16.48 10.52 -15.11
C THR A 204 16.54 9.60 -16.34
N GLU A 205 16.23 8.32 -16.18
CA GLU A 205 16.15 7.37 -17.29
C GLU A 205 15.09 7.81 -18.32
N LYS A 206 13.92 8.25 -17.87
CA LYS A 206 12.87 8.81 -18.74
C LYS A 206 13.30 10.13 -19.41
N TYR A 207 13.98 11.01 -18.68
CA TYR A 207 14.52 12.26 -19.21
C TYR A 207 15.54 12.02 -20.34
N ILE A 208 16.44 11.05 -20.19
CA ILE A 208 17.42 10.68 -21.24
C ILE A 208 16.74 10.10 -22.47
N GLN A 209 15.64 9.36 -22.31
CA GLN A 209 14.87 8.83 -23.45
C GLN A 209 14.32 9.96 -24.34
N ILE A 210 14.09 11.16 -23.79
CA ILE A 210 13.65 12.31 -24.58
C ILE A 210 14.72 12.67 -25.60
N ASN A 211 15.98 12.83 -25.23
CA ASN A 211 17.06 13.11 -26.19
C ASN A 211 18.44 12.71 -25.64
N GLY A 212 18.88 11.48 -25.86
CA GLY A 212 20.14 10.98 -25.28
C GLY A 212 21.43 11.74 -25.67
N VAL A 213 21.40 12.61 -26.69
CA VAL A 213 22.56 13.41 -27.11
C VAL A 213 22.61 14.78 -26.40
N GLU A 214 21.47 15.45 -26.26
CA GLU A 214 21.39 16.78 -25.64
C GLU A 214 20.98 16.76 -24.16
N SER A 215 20.44 15.63 -23.68
CA SER A 215 20.08 15.46 -22.27
C SER A 215 21.34 15.45 -21.39
N ASP A 216 21.43 16.38 -20.44
CA ASP A 216 22.49 16.36 -19.44
C ASP A 216 22.07 15.50 -18.24
N LYS A 217 22.30 14.19 -18.38
CA LYS A 217 22.05 13.21 -17.30
C LYS A 217 22.63 13.66 -15.98
N ARG A 218 23.89 14.12 -15.98
CA ARG A 218 24.61 14.43 -14.74
C ARG A 218 24.00 15.65 -14.09
N PHE A 219 23.76 16.71 -14.85
CA PHE A 219 23.05 17.87 -14.33
C PHE A 219 21.69 17.49 -13.74
N PHE A 220 20.84 16.78 -14.47
CA PHE A 220 19.48 16.45 -14.02
C PHE A 220 19.48 15.59 -12.75
N GLU A 221 20.28 14.52 -12.73
CA GLU A 221 20.39 13.59 -11.60
C GLU A 221 21.04 14.25 -10.37
N ASP A 222 22.19 14.90 -10.56
CA ASP A 222 22.95 15.50 -9.47
C ASP A 222 22.22 16.71 -8.89
N ASN A 223 21.58 17.54 -9.73
CA ASN A 223 20.88 18.73 -9.28
C ASN A 223 19.59 18.40 -8.53
N LEU A 224 18.80 17.42 -8.99
CA LEU A 224 17.64 16.94 -8.21
C LEU A 224 18.08 16.31 -6.88
N THR A 225 19.13 15.50 -6.90
CA THR A 225 19.69 14.89 -5.69
C THR A 225 20.16 15.97 -4.71
N HIS A 226 20.90 16.96 -5.21
CA HIS A 226 21.38 18.08 -4.41
C HIS A 226 20.25 18.92 -3.86
N ALA A 227 19.19 19.14 -4.64
CA ALA A 227 18.05 19.93 -4.19
C ALA A 227 17.28 19.25 -3.04
N VAL A 228 17.09 17.92 -3.12
CA VAL A 228 16.53 17.15 -2.00
C VAL A 228 17.45 17.20 -0.78
N GLN A 229 18.76 17.04 -0.97
CA GLN A 229 19.74 17.18 0.12
C GLN A 229 19.66 18.56 0.79
N LEU A 230 19.55 19.63 0.01
CA LEU A 230 19.39 20.99 0.54
C LEU A 230 18.07 21.14 1.30
N LYS A 231 16.94 20.66 0.77
CA LYS A 231 15.65 20.71 1.48
C LYS A 231 15.77 20.05 2.84
N LEU A 232 16.37 18.85 2.87
CA LEU A 232 16.64 18.13 4.10
C LEU A 232 17.55 18.97 5.03
N GLN A 233 18.69 19.47 4.55
CA GLN A 233 19.55 20.35 5.36
C GLN A 233 18.81 21.56 5.95
N GLY A 234 17.85 22.13 5.19
CA GLY A 234 16.96 23.19 5.65
C GLY A 234 16.07 22.75 6.81
N ASP A 235 15.50 21.55 6.76
CA ASP A 235 14.72 20.93 7.85
C ASP A 235 15.56 20.71 9.11
N GLN A 236 16.83 20.34 8.97
CA GLN A 236 17.71 20.19 10.13
C GLN A 236 18.08 21.54 10.75
N LYS A 237 18.52 22.49 9.92
CA LYS A 237 19.03 23.78 10.39
C LYS A 237 17.92 24.80 10.67
N GLN A 238 16.68 24.49 10.28
CA GLN A 238 15.55 25.41 10.25
C GLN A 238 15.89 26.72 9.49
N ASP A 239 16.62 26.56 8.38
CA ASP A 239 17.19 27.68 7.61
C ASP A 239 16.37 27.95 6.34
N ASN A 240 15.69 29.10 6.34
CA ASN A 240 14.86 29.55 5.23
C ASN A 240 15.64 29.86 3.95
N ALA A 241 16.93 30.23 4.06
CA ALA A 241 17.76 30.44 2.88
C ALA A 241 18.01 29.11 2.16
N ILE A 242 18.32 28.06 2.93
CA ILE A 242 18.57 26.72 2.40
C ILE A 242 17.31 26.15 1.72
N TYR A 243 16.12 26.31 2.31
CA TYR A 243 14.86 25.92 1.65
C TYR A 243 14.63 26.63 0.31
N ARG A 244 14.95 27.92 0.22
CA ARG A 244 14.82 28.69 -1.01
C ARG A 244 15.79 28.18 -2.10
N ILE A 245 17.03 27.86 -1.72
CA ILE A 245 18.02 27.30 -2.63
C ILE A 245 17.54 25.93 -3.13
N ALA A 246 17.04 25.07 -2.22
CA ALA A 246 16.47 23.78 -2.58
C ALA A 246 15.34 23.90 -3.62
N SER A 247 14.37 24.79 -3.37
CA SER A 247 13.25 25.03 -4.29
C SER A 247 13.72 25.55 -5.66
N SER A 248 14.74 26.41 -5.67
CA SER A 248 15.32 26.95 -6.90
C SER A 248 16.07 25.89 -7.70
N ALA A 249 16.81 24.99 -7.02
CA ALA A 249 17.50 23.88 -7.67
C ALA A 249 16.52 22.88 -8.30
N ILE A 250 15.39 22.57 -7.62
CA ILE A 250 14.31 21.76 -8.22
C ILE A 250 13.76 22.43 -9.48
N SER A 251 13.46 23.72 -9.36
CA SER A 251 12.93 24.51 -10.48
C SER A 251 13.85 24.51 -11.69
N ALA A 252 15.18 24.53 -11.46
CA ALA A 252 16.16 24.47 -12.54
C ALA A 252 16.10 23.12 -13.30
N SER A 253 15.95 22.00 -12.59
CA SER A 253 15.81 20.68 -13.24
C SER A 253 14.52 20.56 -14.04
N ILE A 254 13.41 21.11 -13.50
CA ILE A 254 12.13 21.16 -14.22
C ILE A 254 12.25 22.03 -15.46
N GLU A 255 12.86 23.21 -15.33
CA GLU A 255 13.04 24.15 -16.45
C GLU A 255 13.95 23.55 -17.53
N ASP A 256 14.95 22.76 -17.16
CA ASP A 256 15.81 22.01 -18.07
C ASP A 256 15.04 20.95 -18.88
N LEU A 257 14.21 20.12 -18.22
CA LEU A 257 13.31 19.17 -18.91
C LEU A 257 12.41 19.88 -19.94
N ILE A 258 11.82 21.01 -19.56
CA ILE A 258 10.96 21.79 -20.45
C ILE A 258 11.76 22.36 -21.63
N THR A 259 12.96 22.88 -21.38
CA THR A 259 13.87 23.36 -22.43
C THR A 259 14.21 22.22 -23.40
N LEU A 260 14.57 21.03 -22.91
CA LEU A 260 14.90 19.88 -23.73
C LEU A 260 13.75 19.49 -24.69
N LEU A 261 12.52 19.49 -24.18
CA LEU A 261 11.32 19.22 -25.00
C LEU A 261 11.09 20.30 -26.06
N LEU A 262 11.28 21.58 -25.71
CA LEU A 262 11.14 22.69 -26.64
C LEU A 262 12.17 22.61 -27.77
N GLU A 263 13.45 22.45 -27.41
CA GLU A 263 14.56 22.39 -28.36
C GLU A 263 14.37 21.23 -29.33
N LYS A 264 14.02 20.05 -28.82
CA LYS A 264 13.83 18.86 -29.66
C LYS A 264 12.61 18.93 -30.57
N PHE A 265 11.46 19.40 -30.10
CA PHE A 265 10.17 19.22 -30.81
C PHE A 265 9.55 20.48 -31.39
N ILE A 266 9.93 21.66 -30.89
CA ILE A 266 9.29 22.93 -31.25
C ILE A 266 10.28 23.88 -31.93
N LEU A 267 11.49 23.98 -31.39
CA LEU A 267 12.50 24.94 -31.83
C LEU A 267 13.57 24.34 -32.77
N ALA A 268 13.53 23.03 -33.06
CA ALA A 268 14.54 22.31 -33.84
C ALA A 268 14.94 22.96 -35.19
N ASN A 269 14.05 23.73 -35.82
CA ASN A 269 14.30 24.42 -37.09
C ASN A 269 14.36 25.95 -36.99
N THR A 270 14.37 26.51 -35.78
CA THR A 270 14.44 27.95 -35.57
C THR A 270 15.90 28.34 -35.40
N PRO A 271 16.48 29.20 -36.26
CA PRO A 271 17.85 29.66 -36.06
C PRO A 271 17.94 30.36 -34.71
N THR A 272 18.70 29.75 -33.80
CA THR A 272 18.93 30.19 -32.43
C THR A 272 19.30 31.67 -32.40
N ARG A 273 18.31 32.51 -32.08
CA ARG A 273 18.58 33.75 -31.37
C ARG A 273 18.16 33.50 -29.94
N GLU A 274 19.06 33.86 -29.04
CA GLU A 274 18.93 33.86 -27.58
C GLU A 274 17.74 34.73 -27.12
N THR A 275 16.52 34.37 -27.48
CA THR A 275 15.34 34.86 -26.78
C THR A 275 15.36 34.18 -25.42
N LYS A 276 15.80 34.91 -24.39
CA LYS A 276 15.64 34.52 -22.99
C LYS A 276 14.15 34.34 -22.71
N MET A 277 13.65 33.13 -22.91
CA MET A 277 12.27 32.78 -22.62
C MET A 277 12.13 32.55 -21.12
N THR A 278 11.10 33.14 -20.51
CA THR A 278 10.77 32.81 -19.13
C THR A 278 10.21 31.39 -19.06
N PHE A 279 10.26 30.76 -17.87
CA PHE A 279 9.61 29.47 -17.65
C PHE A 279 8.13 29.48 -18.06
N GLY A 280 7.42 30.59 -17.84
CA GLY A 280 6.03 30.74 -18.28
C GLY A 280 5.89 30.73 -19.80
N ASP A 281 6.77 31.41 -20.53
CA ASP A 281 6.74 31.43 -21.99
C ASP A 281 7.03 30.04 -22.57
N LYS A 282 7.98 29.32 -21.94
CA LYS A 282 8.32 27.94 -22.31
C LYS A 282 7.12 26.99 -22.18
N LEU A 283 6.43 27.05 -21.04
CA LEU A 283 5.20 26.28 -20.81
C LEU A 283 4.11 26.67 -21.81
N GLY A 284 3.95 27.97 -22.09
CA GLY A 284 2.99 28.48 -23.06
C GLY A 284 3.23 27.94 -24.47
N LEU A 285 4.48 27.87 -24.93
CA LEU A 285 4.82 27.29 -26.22
C LEU A 285 4.44 25.81 -26.32
N ILE A 286 4.71 25.01 -25.28
CA ILE A 286 4.30 23.61 -25.26
C ILE A 286 2.77 23.54 -25.28
N GLN A 287 2.06 24.35 -24.48
CA GLN A 287 0.60 24.39 -24.48
C GLN A 287 0.03 24.67 -25.86
N SER A 288 0.49 25.74 -26.53
CA SER A 288 0.06 26.07 -27.89
C SER A 288 0.41 25.00 -28.91
N ARG A 289 1.52 24.27 -28.72
CA ARG A 289 1.87 23.14 -29.59
C ARG A 289 0.93 21.94 -29.41
N MET A 290 0.45 21.74 -28.20
CA MET A 290 -0.44 20.63 -27.84
C MET A 290 -1.88 20.88 -28.30
N GLU A 291 -2.31 22.14 -28.38
CA GLU A 291 -3.62 22.52 -28.91
C GLU A 291 -3.86 21.91 -30.31
N GLY A 292 -4.92 21.10 -30.42
CA GLY A 292 -5.30 20.41 -31.66
C GLY A 292 -4.47 19.17 -32.02
N ARG A 293 -3.50 18.77 -31.19
CA ARG A 293 -2.68 17.54 -31.38
C ARG A 293 -2.92 16.46 -30.34
N THR A 294 -3.73 16.76 -29.34
CA THR A 294 -4.07 15.83 -28.27
C THR A 294 -5.30 15.00 -28.61
N PRO A 295 -5.48 13.86 -27.94
CA PRO A 295 -6.73 13.11 -27.94
C PRO A 295 -7.94 13.96 -27.54
N SER A 296 -9.11 13.58 -28.03
CA SER A 296 -10.38 14.29 -27.77
C SER A 296 -10.76 14.34 -26.27
N ASP A 297 -10.23 13.43 -25.46
CA ASP A 297 -10.47 13.28 -24.03
C ASP A 297 -9.32 13.83 -23.16
N PHE A 298 -8.31 14.45 -23.77
CA PHE A 298 -7.24 15.09 -23.03
C PHE A 298 -7.78 16.30 -22.25
N ASP A 299 -7.62 16.27 -20.92
CA ASP A 299 -8.05 17.35 -20.03
C ASP A 299 -7.10 18.55 -20.12
N PHE A 300 -7.37 19.44 -21.08
CA PHE A 300 -6.63 20.68 -21.26
C PHE A 300 -6.76 21.65 -20.07
N GLU A 301 -7.88 21.61 -19.34
CA GLU A 301 -8.03 22.51 -18.18
C GLU A 301 -7.10 22.06 -17.06
N PHE A 302 -7.05 20.76 -16.77
CA PHE A 302 -6.06 20.21 -15.86
C PHE A 302 -4.64 20.55 -16.31
N PHE A 303 -4.30 20.33 -17.58
CA PHE A 303 -2.98 20.64 -18.11
C PHE A 303 -2.59 22.12 -17.92
N ARG A 304 -3.52 23.04 -18.19
CA ARG A 304 -3.32 24.48 -17.99
C ARG A 304 -3.11 24.81 -16.50
N ARG A 305 -3.98 24.32 -15.63
CA ARG A 305 -3.93 24.57 -14.19
C ARG A 305 -2.68 24.00 -13.54
N PHE A 306 -2.26 22.82 -13.97
CA PHE A 306 -1.06 22.16 -13.47
C PHE A 306 0.20 22.97 -13.81
N ASN A 307 0.29 23.44 -15.05
CA ASN A 307 1.37 24.33 -15.49
C ASN A 307 1.36 25.69 -14.79
N ASP A 308 0.19 26.30 -14.62
CA ASP A 308 0.03 27.55 -13.89
C ASP A 308 0.51 27.43 -12.45
N PHE A 309 0.16 26.33 -11.79
CA PHE A 309 0.58 26.05 -10.42
C PHE A 309 2.10 25.87 -10.33
N MET A 310 2.72 25.10 -11.24
CA MET A 310 4.17 24.92 -11.23
C MET A 310 4.92 26.22 -11.55
N ARG A 311 4.39 27.03 -12.46
CA ARG A 311 4.89 28.40 -12.73
C ARG A 311 4.80 29.27 -11.48
N TYR A 312 3.66 29.24 -10.78
CA TYR A 312 3.47 29.99 -9.54
C TYR A 312 4.47 29.56 -8.47
N LEU A 313 4.59 28.26 -8.24
CA LEU A 313 5.49 27.69 -7.25
C LEU A 313 6.94 28.15 -7.49
N ARG A 314 7.43 27.97 -8.72
CA ARG A 314 8.76 28.42 -9.14
C ARG A 314 8.95 29.92 -8.94
N ASN A 315 8.01 30.75 -9.39
CA ASN A 315 8.15 32.20 -9.27
C ASN A 315 8.10 32.66 -7.81
N SER A 316 7.33 31.97 -6.96
CA SER A 316 7.20 32.26 -5.54
C SER A 316 8.46 31.98 -4.72
N THR A 317 9.42 31.24 -5.29
CA THR A 317 10.70 30.84 -4.68
C THR A 317 11.90 31.56 -5.32
N THR A 318 11.89 31.74 -6.64
CA THR A 318 13.03 32.30 -7.40
C THR A 318 13.03 33.83 -7.47
N HIS A 319 11.86 34.49 -7.44
CA HIS A 319 11.74 35.95 -7.66
C HIS A 319 11.38 36.77 -6.41
N LYS A 320 11.72 36.29 -5.22
CA LYS A 320 11.50 37.05 -3.98
C LYS A 320 12.68 37.95 -3.64
N GLY A 321 12.36 39.12 -3.07
CA GLY A 321 13.34 40.01 -2.45
C GLY A 321 14.09 39.36 -1.27
N PRO A 322 14.95 40.14 -0.57
CA PRO A 322 15.87 39.61 0.45
C PRO A 322 15.18 39.01 1.69
N ILE A 323 13.86 39.15 1.81
CA ILE A 323 13.07 38.67 2.96
C ILE A 323 12.83 37.17 2.85
N LEU A 324 13.29 36.42 3.86
CA LEU A 324 13.03 34.99 4.04
C LEU A 324 11.88 34.79 5.03
N THR A 325 10.84 34.04 4.64
CA THR A 325 9.67 33.79 5.49
C THR A 325 9.58 32.34 5.92
N LYS A 326 8.75 32.03 6.92
CA LYS A 326 8.48 30.64 7.34
C LYS A 326 7.81 29.79 6.24
N GLU A 327 7.27 30.43 5.21
CA GLU A 327 6.68 29.73 4.05
C GLU A 327 7.74 29.03 3.19
N GLU A 328 9.01 29.42 3.26
CA GLU A 328 10.06 28.83 2.41
C GLU A 328 10.19 27.33 2.66
N ARG A 329 10.04 26.89 3.91
CA ARG A 329 9.96 25.46 4.27
C ARG A 329 8.86 24.73 3.51
N PHE A 330 7.64 25.29 3.54
CA PHE A 330 6.49 24.68 2.88
C PHE A 330 6.66 24.65 1.37
N LYS A 331 7.23 25.71 0.78
CA LYS A 331 7.50 25.77 -0.66
C LYS A 331 8.57 24.78 -1.10
N ALA A 332 9.61 24.57 -0.31
CA ALA A 332 10.62 23.55 -0.58
C ALA A 332 10.01 22.15 -0.54
N ASP A 333 9.20 21.85 0.46
CA ASP A 333 8.50 20.57 0.57
C ASP A 333 7.55 20.35 -0.62
N LEU A 334 6.77 21.37 -0.98
CA LEU A 334 5.85 21.31 -2.12
C LEU A 334 6.60 21.18 -3.44
N SER A 335 7.75 21.84 -3.60
CA SER A 335 8.59 21.74 -4.80
C SER A 335 9.12 20.31 -4.99
N VAL A 336 9.57 19.66 -3.92
CA VAL A 336 10.03 18.25 -3.98
C VAL A 336 8.88 17.32 -4.35
N LYS A 337 7.71 17.48 -3.69
CA LYS A 337 6.57 16.58 -3.91
C LYS A 337 5.94 16.75 -5.28
N MET A 338 5.95 17.96 -5.83
CA MET A 338 5.31 18.28 -7.11
C MET A 338 6.23 18.11 -8.31
N SER A 339 7.56 18.10 -8.12
CA SER A 339 8.50 17.90 -9.23
C SER A 339 8.34 16.53 -9.89
N PHE A 340 8.21 15.45 -9.11
CA PHE A 340 8.13 14.10 -9.66
C PHE A 340 6.87 13.84 -10.47
N PRO A 341 5.64 14.16 -9.99
CA PRO A 341 4.43 14.08 -10.80
C PRO A 341 4.52 14.97 -12.05
N PHE A 342 5.15 16.15 -11.94
CA PHE A 342 5.32 17.04 -13.09
C PHE A 342 6.25 16.44 -14.14
N ILE A 343 7.40 15.92 -13.72
CA ILE A 343 8.34 15.22 -14.61
C ILE A 343 7.63 14.02 -15.24
N GLU A 344 6.93 13.20 -14.48
CA GLU A 344 6.21 12.02 -14.99
C GLU A 344 5.13 12.40 -16.00
N PHE A 345 4.31 13.41 -15.70
CA PHE A 345 3.31 13.90 -16.63
C PHE A 345 3.95 14.37 -17.95
N TYR A 346 5.09 15.06 -17.87
CA TYR A 346 5.78 15.53 -19.06
C TYR A 346 6.52 14.43 -19.83
N THR A 347 7.09 13.42 -19.16
CA THR A 347 7.78 12.31 -19.82
C THR A 347 6.84 11.24 -20.34
N ASP A 348 5.71 11.00 -19.68
CA ASP A 348 4.83 9.87 -19.98
C ASP A 348 3.60 10.27 -20.80
N ILE A 349 3.18 11.54 -20.73
CA ILE A 349 1.98 12.02 -21.43
C ILE A 349 2.36 13.05 -22.49
N ILE A 350 3.09 14.11 -22.11
CA ILE A 350 3.40 15.20 -23.05
C ILE A 350 4.43 14.78 -24.09
N TYR A 351 5.53 14.14 -23.69
CA TYR A 351 6.59 13.70 -24.59
C TYR A 351 6.09 12.79 -25.72
N PRO A 352 5.29 11.72 -25.46
CA PRO A 352 4.74 10.90 -26.53
C PRO A 352 3.94 11.73 -27.56
N ILE A 353 3.03 12.59 -27.09
CA ILE A 353 2.20 13.44 -27.95
C ILE A 353 3.05 14.38 -28.83
N LEU A 354 4.12 14.96 -28.25
CA LEU A 354 5.05 15.81 -29.01
C LEU A 354 5.89 15.01 -30.02
N SER A 355 6.27 13.77 -29.69
CA SER A 355 7.21 12.97 -30.46
C SER A 355 6.61 12.26 -31.66
N SER A 356 5.42 11.67 -31.52
CA SER A 356 4.84 10.81 -32.55
C SER A 356 3.98 11.57 -33.55
N GLY A 357 3.55 12.80 -33.24
CA GLY A 357 2.63 13.59 -34.07
C GLY A 357 1.21 13.02 -34.15
N ASP A 358 1.03 11.73 -33.87
CA ASP A 358 -0.22 10.98 -33.74
C ASP A 358 -0.13 10.00 -32.56
N TYR A 359 -1.24 9.86 -31.83
CA TYR A 359 -1.35 9.07 -30.60
C TYR A 359 -1.31 7.55 -30.89
N ILE A 360 -0.58 6.77 -30.09
CA ILE A 360 -0.33 5.34 -30.37
C ILE A 360 -1.46 4.39 -29.89
N GLU A 361 -2.33 4.78 -28.97
CA GLU A 361 -3.55 4.00 -28.69
C GLU A 361 -4.72 4.91 -28.32
N PRO A 362 -5.86 4.88 -29.04
CA PRO A 362 -7.03 5.65 -28.62
C PRO A 362 -7.40 5.25 -27.18
N PRO A 363 -7.77 6.22 -26.34
CA PRO A 363 -8.18 5.93 -24.98
C PRO A 363 -9.37 4.98 -25.00
N LYS A 364 -9.35 3.99 -24.10
CA LYS A 364 -10.46 3.05 -23.98
C LYS A 364 -11.73 3.81 -23.62
N LYS A 365 -12.66 3.92 -24.56
CA LYS A 365 -13.91 4.64 -24.36
C LYS A 365 -14.90 3.72 -23.67
N ILE A 366 -15.57 4.26 -22.64
CA ILE A 366 -16.73 3.64 -22.02
C ILE A 366 -17.93 4.02 -22.89
N ILE A 367 -18.48 3.08 -23.63
CA ILE A 367 -19.71 3.27 -24.39
C ILE A 367 -20.84 2.68 -23.56
N LYS A 368 -21.85 3.49 -23.21
CA LYS A 368 -23.10 2.96 -22.64
C LYS A 368 -23.85 2.21 -23.74
N LEU A 369 -24.14 0.94 -23.52
CA LEU A 369 -24.92 0.13 -24.45
C LEU A 369 -26.39 0.53 -24.35
N SER A 370 -27.02 0.72 -25.51
CA SER A 370 -28.47 0.86 -25.61
C SER A 370 -29.14 -0.52 -25.64
N ALA A 371 -30.43 -0.59 -25.32
CA ALA A 371 -31.21 -1.83 -25.40
C ALA A 371 -31.16 -2.48 -26.79
N SER A 372 -31.04 -1.69 -27.86
CA SER A 372 -30.85 -2.17 -29.23
C SER A 372 -29.50 -2.86 -29.46
N ASP A 373 -28.43 -2.43 -28.77
CA ASP A 373 -27.08 -2.99 -28.96
C ASP A 373 -26.96 -4.40 -28.36
N GLY A 374 -27.69 -4.65 -27.26
CA GLY A 374 -27.75 -5.95 -26.59
C GLY A 374 -28.47 -7.05 -27.39
N THR A 375 -29.32 -6.70 -28.37
CA THR A 375 -30.06 -7.70 -29.16
C THR A 375 -29.21 -8.47 -30.19
N SER A 376 -27.92 -8.13 -30.31
CA SER A 376 -26.98 -8.74 -31.26
C SER A 376 -26.46 -10.12 -30.80
N GLY A 377 -27.33 -11.01 -30.31
CA GLY A 377 -27.07 -12.45 -30.10
C GLY A 377 -25.84 -12.83 -29.28
N GLY A 378 -25.22 -11.88 -28.57
CA GLY A 378 -24.01 -12.06 -27.80
C GLY A 378 -24.30 -12.53 -26.37
N ILE A 379 -23.40 -13.33 -25.82
CA ILE A 379 -23.45 -13.66 -24.40
C ILE A 379 -22.77 -12.56 -23.58
N TYR A 380 -23.48 -12.05 -22.57
CA TYR A 380 -22.99 -11.03 -21.65
C TYR A 380 -22.87 -11.58 -20.22
N TYR A 381 -22.07 -10.90 -19.42
CA TYR A 381 -22.07 -11.03 -17.97
C TYR A 381 -22.93 -9.91 -17.36
N PHE A 382 -23.63 -10.24 -16.28
CA PHE A 382 -24.55 -9.37 -15.57
C PHE A 382 -24.22 -9.42 -14.08
N GLY A 383 -23.92 -8.28 -13.50
CA GLY A 383 -23.79 -8.08 -12.06
C GLY A 383 -25.05 -7.39 -11.54
N LEU A 384 -25.68 -7.98 -10.54
CA LEU A 384 -26.78 -7.41 -9.77
C LEU A 384 -26.27 -7.13 -8.37
N ASP A 385 -26.62 -5.97 -7.83
CA ASP A 385 -26.26 -5.58 -6.46
C ASP A 385 -27.39 -4.74 -5.85
N GLY A 386 -27.79 -5.08 -4.62
CA GLY A 386 -28.87 -4.44 -3.88
C GLY A 386 -28.61 -2.95 -3.62
N ASP A 387 -29.65 -2.13 -3.76
CA ASP A 387 -29.53 -0.69 -3.55
C ASP A 387 -29.75 -0.33 -2.09
N ASN A 388 -28.77 0.35 -1.50
CA ASN A 388 -28.84 0.86 -0.12
C ASN A 388 -29.04 -0.24 0.94
N THR A 389 -28.77 -1.51 0.64
CA THR A 389 -28.87 -2.61 1.61
C THR A 389 -28.03 -2.35 2.85
N GLY A 390 -26.78 -1.90 2.66
CA GLY A 390 -25.87 -1.51 3.75
C GLY A 390 -26.41 -0.36 4.60
N ILE A 391 -26.88 0.72 3.98
CA ILE A 391 -27.51 1.86 4.69
C ILE A 391 -28.72 1.37 5.48
N LYS A 392 -29.53 0.48 4.90
CA LYS A 392 -30.70 -0.06 5.60
C LYS A 392 -30.32 -0.90 6.81
N LEU A 393 -29.25 -1.70 6.71
CA LEU A 393 -28.71 -2.44 7.84
C LEU A 393 -28.18 -1.50 8.92
N GLU A 394 -27.45 -0.44 8.55
CA GLU A 394 -26.98 0.60 9.48
C GLU A 394 -28.14 1.28 10.21
N GLU A 395 -29.19 1.68 9.49
CA GLU A 395 -30.41 2.24 10.11
C GLU A 395 -31.03 1.27 11.13
N MET A 396 -31.10 -0.03 10.80
CA MET A 396 -31.64 -1.04 11.71
C MET A 396 -30.76 -1.22 12.95
N PHE A 397 -29.43 -1.17 12.83
CA PHE A 397 -28.52 -1.21 13.97
C PHE A 397 -28.73 -0.02 14.93
N LEU A 398 -29.05 1.17 14.38
CA LEU A 398 -29.22 2.39 15.18
C LEU A 398 -30.62 2.54 15.79
N SER A 399 -31.66 2.07 15.08
CA SER A 399 -33.06 2.40 15.40
C SER A 399 -33.90 1.22 15.87
N GLU A 400 -33.57 -0.01 15.49
CA GLU A 400 -34.41 -1.17 15.76
C GLU A 400 -33.90 -1.96 16.97
N ARG A 401 -34.80 -2.21 17.94
CA ARG A 401 -34.47 -2.99 19.15
C ARG A 401 -34.98 -4.43 19.07
N ASP A 402 -35.76 -4.76 18.05
CA ASP A 402 -36.34 -6.10 17.84
C ASP A 402 -35.48 -6.94 16.89
N GLU A 403 -34.78 -7.93 17.45
CA GLU A 403 -33.99 -8.92 16.71
C GLU A 403 -34.81 -9.65 15.63
N LYS A 404 -36.12 -9.87 15.85
CA LYS A 404 -36.97 -10.57 14.87
C LYS A 404 -37.10 -9.80 13.58
N LYS A 405 -37.19 -8.48 13.64
CA LYS A 405 -37.25 -7.64 12.43
C LYS A 405 -35.93 -7.67 11.67
N PHE A 406 -34.80 -7.62 12.39
CA PHE A 406 -33.47 -7.75 11.80
C PHE A 406 -33.31 -9.07 11.05
N LYS A 407 -33.72 -10.17 11.70
CA LYS A 407 -33.72 -11.51 11.11
C LYS A 407 -34.65 -11.62 9.90
N ASN A 408 -35.83 -11.01 9.96
CA ASN A 408 -36.79 -11.01 8.85
C ASN A 408 -36.26 -10.25 7.64
N MET A 409 -35.57 -9.12 7.85
CA MET A 409 -34.94 -8.35 6.78
C MET A 409 -33.81 -9.13 6.10
N SER A 410 -32.90 -9.73 6.89
CA SER A 410 -31.84 -10.56 6.32
C SER A 410 -32.42 -11.74 5.51
N LYS A 411 -33.46 -12.40 6.04
CA LYS A 411 -34.16 -13.48 5.33
C LYS A 411 -34.86 -13.02 4.05
N SER A 412 -35.40 -11.81 4.01
CA SER A 412 -36.08 -11.30 2.81
C SER A 412 -35.09 -11.07 1.68
N VAL A 413 -33.89 -10.54 1.98
CA VAL A 413 -32.79 -10.41 1.01
C VAL A 413 -32.33 -11.79 0.50
N THR A 414 -32.08 -12.75 1.40
CA THR A 414 -31.71 -14.11 0.97
C THR A 414 -32.80 -14.74 0.09
N SER A 415 -34.08 -14.59 0.48
CA SER A 415 -35.21 -15.11 -0.30
C SER A 415 -35.35 -14.43 -1.66
N ALA A 416 -35.01 -13.14 -1.76
CA ALA A 416 -35.01 -12.40 -3.02
C ALA A 416 -33.92 -12.93 -3.96
N ILE A 417 -32.70 -13.11 -3.45
CA ILE A 417 -31.56 -13.63 -4.21
C ILE A 417 -31.82 -15.06 -4.69
N ASP A 418 -32.38 -15.92 -3.84
CA ASP A 418 -32.79 -17.28 -4.22
C ASP A 418 -33.87 -17.28 -5.32
N ALA A 419 -34.86 -16.39 -5.20
CA ALA A 419 -35.93 -16.26 -6.18
C ALA A 419 -35.41 -15.75 -7.53
N VAL A 420 -34.57 -14.72 -7.52
CA VAL A 420 -33.90 -14.19 -8.72
C VAL A 420 -33.02 -15.26 -9.35
N GLY A 421 -32.22 -15.97 -8.55
CA GLY A 421 -31.38 -17.06 -9.05
C GLY A 421 -32.19 -18.19 -9.70
N LYS A 422 -33.35 -18.54 -9.15
CA LYS A 422 -34.25 -19.52 -9.75
C LYS A 422 -34.87 -19.00 -11.06
N TYR A 423 -35.24 -17.73 -11.11
CA TYR A 423 -35.79 -17.10 -12.30
C TYR A 423 -34.76 -17.08 -13.44
N ILE A 424 -33.52 -16.66 -13.17
CA ILE A 424 -32.40 -16.66 -14.13
C ILE A 424 -32.22 -18.05 -14.75
N LYS A 425 -32.11 -19.09 -13.91
CA LYS A 425 -31.91 -20.48 -14.36
C LYS A 425 -33.05 -21.02 -15.24
N THR A 426 -34.27 -20.52 -15.03
CA THR A 426 -35.47 -21.06 -15.69
C THR A 426 -35.79 -20.32 -16.99
N ASN A 427 -35.57 -19.00 -17.02
CA ASN A 427 -36.09 -18.12 -18.08
C ASN A 427 -35.02 -17.53 -18.98
N LEU A 428 -33.74 -17.56 -18.58
CA LEU A 428 -32.65 -17.04 -19.39
C LEU A 428 -31.92 -18.17 -20.12
N ARG A 429 -31.68 -17.98 -21.42
CA ARG A 429 -30.92 -18.89 -22.28
C ARG A 429 -29.43 -18.78 -21.99
N GLU A 430 -28.74 -19.91 -22.12
CA GLU A 430 -27.29 -20.03 -21.85
C GLU A 430 -26.92 -19.46 -20.46
N SER A 431 -27.86 -19.55 -19.52
CA SER A 431 -27.71 -18.92 -18.21
C SER A 431 -26.80 -19.72 -17.31
N ALA A 432 -25.80 -19.05 -16.75
CA ALA A 432 -24.91 -19.62 -15.75
C ALA A 432 -24.72 -18.62 -14.61
N ILE A 433 -25.17 -18.98 -13.41
CA ILE A 433 -24.88 -18.21 -12.20
C ILE A 433 -23.46 -18.55 -11.76
N ILE A 434 -22.60 -17.53 -11.73
CA ILE A 434 -21.19 -17.64 -11.36
C ILE A 434 -21.05 -17.49 -9.84
N PHE A 435 -21.76 -16.52 -9.25
CA PHE A 435 -21.95 -16.45 -7.81
C PHE A 435 -23.28 -15.77 -7.46
N ALA A 436 -23.80 -16.09 -6.28
CA ALA A 436 -24.93 -15.42 -5.65
C ALA A 436 -24.68 -15.43 -4.14
N ALA A 437 -24.43 -14.27 -3.53
CA ALA A 437 -24.07 -14.17 -2.12
C ALA A 437 -24.45 -12.78 -1.58
N GLY A 438 -24.97 -12.72 -0.35
CA GLY A 438 -25.42 -11.45 0.22
C GLY A 438 -26.59 -10.90 -0.58
N ASP A 439 -26.45 -9.67 -1.09
CA ASP A 439 -27.34 -8.99 -2.02
C ASP A 439 -26.79 -8.93 -3.46
N ASP A 440 -25.70 -9.65 -3.74
CA ASP A 440 -25.03 -9.67 -5.03
C ASP A 440 -25.30 -10.95 -5.83
N ILE A 441 -25.48 -10.82 -7.15
CA ILE A 441 -25.50 -11.94 -8.10
C ILE A 441 -24.64 -11.60 -9.31
N LEU A 442 -23.76 -12.52 -9.71
CA LEU A 442 -23.11 -12.49 -11.02
C LEU A 442 -23.55 -13.68 -11.83
N PHE A 443 -24.07 -13.42 -13.03
CA PHE A 443 -24.48 -14.45 -13.97
C PHE A 443 -24.07 -14.10 -15.40
N LYS A 444 -24.06 -15.12 -16.26
CA LYS A 444 -23.85 -15.04 -17.69
C LYS A 444 -25.15 -15.43 -18.38
N ALA A 445 -25.58 -14.72 -19.42
CA ALA A 445 -26.77 -15.04 -20.22
C ALA A 445 -26.77 -14.28 -21.56
N GLU A 446 -27.68 -14.65 -22.47
CA GLU A 446 -28.07 -13.76 -23.58
C GLU A 446 -28.79 -12.52 -23.03
N PHE A 447 -28.60 -11.37 -23.67
CA PHE A 447 -29.27 -10.14 -23.27
C PHE A 447 -30.78 -10.22 -23.51
N ASN A 448 -31.56 -9.95 -22.47
CA ASN A 448 -33.01 -9.93 -22.50
C ASN A 448 -33.52 -8.86 -21.52
N GLU A 449 -33.72 -7.64 -22.01
CA GLU A 449 -34.16 -6.49 -21.21
C GLU A 449 -35.45 -6.74 -20.41
N PRO A 450 -36.54 -7.29 -20.98
CA PRO A 450 -37.73 -7.64 -20.20
C PRO A 450 -37.43 -8.57 -19.01
N ALA A 451 -36.55 -9.55 -19.19
CA ALA A 451 -36.18 -10.45 -18.12
C ALA A 451 -35.31 -9.77 -17.04
N LEU A 452 -34.51 -8.76 -17.38
CA LEU A 452 -33.74 -7.97 -16.41
C LEU A 452 -34.67 -7.08 -15.56
N HIS A 453 -35.71 -6.50 -16.15
CA HIS A 453 -36.73 -5.77 -15.40
C HIS A 453 -37.55 -6.69 -14.48
N GLU A 454 -37.90 -7.89 -14.95
CA GLU A 454 -38.55 -8.89 -14.12
C GLU A 454 -37.67 -9.29 -12.92
N ILE A 455 -36.36 -9.40 -13.12
CA ILE A 455 -35.41 -9.64 -12.02
C ILE A 455 -35.46 -8.50 -10.99
N GLN A 456 -35.51 -7.23 -11.41
CA GLN A 456 -35.62 -6.10 -10.49
C GLN A 456 -36.94 -6.13 -9.71
N GLU A 457 -38.06 -6.43 -10.36
CA GLU A 457 -39.37 -6.52 -9.70
C GLU A 457 -39.43 -7.71 -8.73
N ILE A 458 -38.91 -8.89 -9.09
CA ILE A 458 -38.79 -10.02 -8.16
C ILE A 458 -37.99 -9.62 -6.92
N TYR A 459 -36.85 -8.95 -7.11
CA TYR A 459 -36.02 -8.50 -5.99
C TYR A 459 -36.80 -7.55 -5.07
N LYS A 460 -37.49 -6.58 -5.67
CA LYS A 460 -38.28 -5.57 -4.95
C LYS A 460 -39.47 -6.13 -4.21
N GLU A 461 -40.22 -7.02 -4.82
CA GLU A 461 -41.35 -7.70 -4.17
C GLU A 461 -40.89 -8.53 -2.98
N LYS A 462 -39.81 -9.31 -3.14
CA LYS A 462 -39.31 -10.22 -2.10
C LYS A 462 -38.66 -9.49 -0.93
N THR A 463 -38.06 -8.34 -1.17
CA THR A 463 -37.45 -7.50 -0.12
C THR A 463 -38.43 -6.50 0.50
N SER A 464 -39.70 -6.48 0.06
CA SER A 464 -40.71 -5.50 0.50
C SER A 464 -40.31 -4.05 0.22
N GLY A 465 -39.66 -3.81 -0.92
CA GLY A 465 -39.41 -2.47 -1.44
C GLY A 465 -37.95 -2.03 -1.57
N LEU A 466 -36.96 -2.88 -1.26
CA LEU A 466 -35.58 -2.57 -1.68
C LEU A 466 -35.45 -2.76 -3.19
N THR A 467 -34.64 -1.93 -3.83
CA THR A 467 -34.36 -2.06 -5.27
C THR A 467 -33.01 -2.71 -5.49
N CYS A 468 -32.71 -3.08 -6.72
CA CYS A 468 -31.38 -3.51 -7.12
C CYS A 468 -31.00 -2.86 -8.45
N SER A 469 -29.70 -2.60 -8.61
CA SER A 469 -29.13 -2.11 -9.86
C SER A 469 -28.43 -3.25 -10.60
N ILE A 470 -28.50 -3.24 -11.93
CA ILE A 470 -27.89 -4.28 -12.78
C ILE A 470 -26.89 -3.62 -13.74
N GLY A 471 -25.64 -4.08 -13.72
CA GLY A 471 -24.61 -3.71 -14.68
C GLY A 471 -24.28 -4.87 -15.62
N TYR A 472 -24.13 -4.63 -16.92
CA TYR A 472 -23.78 -5.69 -17.86
C TYR A 472 -22.68 -5.31 -18.88
N GLY A 473 -21.94 -6.31 -19.35
CA GLY A 473 -20.82 -6.17 -20.28
C GLY A 473 -20.27 -7.51 -20.75
N LYS A 474 -19.31 -7.50 -21.68
CA LYS A 474 -18.65 -8.71 -22.23
C LYS A 474 -17.49 -9.19 -21.35
N SER A 475 -17.00 -8.36 -20.44
CA SER A 475 -15.93 -8.67 -19.48
C SER A 475 -16.32 -8.28 -18.05
N PHE A 476 -15.67 -8.89 -17.06
CA PHE A 476 -15.91 -8.54 -15.65
C PHE A 476 -15.59 -7.06 -15.33
N ARG A 477 -14.61 -6.47 -16.03
CA ARG A 477 -14.27 -5.05 -15.88
C ARG A 477 -15.43 -4.15 -16.35
N GLU A 478 -16.06 -4.48 -17.47
CA GLU A 478 -17.23 -3.76 -17.97
C GLU A 478 -18.42 -3.91 -17.03
N VAL A 479 -18.69 -5.12 -16.52
CA VAL A 479 -19.75 -5.35 -15.52
C VAL A 479 -19.55 -4.49 -14.28
N TYR A 480 -18.33 -4.46 -13.74
CA TYR A 480 -18.01 -3.64 -12.58
C TYR A 480 -18.28 -2.15 -12.84
N LEU A 481 -17.80 -1.63 -13.97
CA LEU A 481 -18.01 -0.22 -14.35
C LEU A 481 -19.50 0.08 -14.58
N ALA A 482 -20.19 -0.77 -15.33
CA ALA A 482 -21.61 -0.65 -15.61
C ALA A 482 -22.45 -0.63 -14.33
N LEU A 483 -22.13 -1.50 -13.37
CA LEU A 483 -22.83 -1.58 -12.09
C LEU A 483 -22.59 -0.33 -11.23
N LYS A 484 -21.37 0.22 -11.22
CA LYS A 484 -21.10 1.51 -10.56
C LYS A 484 -21.88 2.65 -11.20
N LEU A 485 -21.94 2.69 -12.54
CA LEU A 485 -22.74 3.70 -13.25
C LEU A 485 -24.23 3.56 -12.96
N ALA A 486 -24.76 2.33 -12.94
CA ALA A 486 -26.16 2.06 -12.58
C ALA A 486 -26.49 2.63 -11.19
N LYS A 487 -25.66 2.33 -10.19
CA LYS A 487 -25.82 2.82 -8.81
C LYS A 487 -25.62 4.33 -8.62
N MET A 488 -25.04 5.01 -9.61
CA MET A 488 -24.89 6.47 -9.60
C MET A 488 -26.10 7.20 -10.21
N GLU A 489 -27.01 6.50 -10.91
CA GLU A 489 -28.20 7.14 -11.46
C GLU A 489 -29.13 7.62 -10.33
N PRO A 490 -29.78 8.80 -10.47
CA PRO A 490 -30.69 9.31 -9.46
C PRO A 490 -31.80 8.31 -9.13
N GLY A 491 -31.87 7.87 -7.88
CA GLY A 491 -32.85 6.87 -7.43
C GLY A 491 -32.40 5.41 -7.60
N LYS A 492 -31.23 5.15 -8.20
CA LYS A 492 -30.68 3.82 -8.48
C LYS A 492 -31.69 2.98 -9.28
N ASN A 493 -31.87 1.69 -8.94
CA ASN A 493 -32.82 0.79 -9.60
C ASN A 493 -32.71 0.80 -11.13
N SER A 494 -31.48 0.87 -11.65
CA SER A 494 -31.23 1.04 -13.07
C SER A 494 -30.49 -0.16 -13.66
N ILE A 495 -30.65 -0.32 -14.97
CA ILE A 495 -29.97 -1.33 -15.77
C ILE A 495 -29.05 -0.58 -16.72
N VAL A 496 -27.74 -0.79 -16.60
CA VAL A 496 -26.74 -0.11 -17.43
C VAL A 496 -25.84 -1.15 -18.09
N GLY A 497 -25.62 -1.00 -19.39
CA GLY A 497 -24.64 -1.77 -20.14
C GLY A 497 -23.42 -0.93 -20.50
N VAL A 498 -22.24 -1.52 -20.50
CA VAL A 498 -21.00 -0.87 -20.93
C VAL A 498 -20.20 -1.78 -21.87
N GLU A 499 -19.59 -1.16 -22.87
CA GLU A 499 -18.51 -1.73 -23.67
C GLU A 499 -17.27 -0.83 -23.58
N LEU A 500 -16.09 -1.44 -23.40
CA LEU A 500 -14.79 -0.78 -23.45
C LEU A 500 -14.19 -0.96 -24.86
N THR A 501 -14.15 0.12 -25.64
CA THR A 501 -13.58 0.13 -27.00
C THR A 501 -12.23 0.79 -27.06
#